data_AF-F4NSV4-F1
#
_entry.id   AF-F4NSV4-F1
#
_cell.length_a   1.000
_cell.length_b   1.000
_cell.length_c   1.000
_cell.angle_alpha   90.00
_cell.angle_beta   90.00
_cell.angle_gamma   90.00
#
_symmetry.space_group_name_H-M   'P 1'
#
loop_
_entity.id
_entity.type
_entity.pdbx_description
1 polymer ?
#
loop_
_entity_poly.entity_id
_entity_poly.type
_entity_poly.pdbx_seq_one_letter_code
_entity_poly.pdbx_strand_id
1 'polypeptide(L)'
;MFANLVLQDTVERTFIDGTYSDVYRGVFAIRGENVVLLGEIDPEKDAEALAKLTKATASETVGKFKHEQDFKKRRKDKVDKILASKGFYIGINEHDAY
;
A
#
# COMPACT_ATOMS: atom_id res chain seq x y z
N MET A 1 -8.93 12.80 17.66
CA MET A 1 -8.89 13.77 16.54
C MET A 1 -9.43 13.06 15.32
N PHE A 2 -10.46 13.58 14.64
CA PHE A 2 -11.01 12.95 13.44
C PHE A 2 -10.47 13.69 12.22
N ALA A 3 -9.35 13.21 11.66
CA ALA A 3 -8.76 13.73 10.43
C ALA A 3 -9.56 13.24 9.20
N ASN A 4 -10.88 13.47 9.18
CA ASN A 4 -11.70 13.13 8.03
C ASN A 4 -11.33 14.05 6.86
N LEU A 5 -11.14 13.48 5.68
CA LEU A 5 -10.68 14.20 4.49
C LEU A 5 -11.70 14.11 3.37
N VAL A 6 -11.84 15.21 2.63
CA VAL A 6 -12.47 15.21 1.31
C VAL A 6 -11.39 15.59 0.32
N LEU A 7 -11.08 14.69 -0.61
CA LEU A 7 -10.09 14.87 -1.66
C LEU A 7 -10.80 15.07 -3.00
N GLN A 8 -10.26 15.95 -3.83
CA GLN A 8 -10.69 16.17 -5.21
C GLN A 8 -9.52 15.84 -6.15
N ASP A 9 -9.84 15.48 -7.39
CA ASP A 9 -8.84 15.06 -8.39
C ASP A 9 -7.86 13.98 -7.89
N THR A 10 -8.40 13.05 -7.10
CA THR A 10 -7.63 12.03 -6.41
C THR A 10 -7.02 11.07 -7.42
N VAL A 11 -5.73 10.78 -7.24
CA VAL A 11 -5.01 9.73 -7.96
C VAL A 11 -4.52 8.70 -6.95
N GLU A 12 -4.86 7.44 -7.19
CA GLU A 12 -4.27 6.32 -6.47
C GLU A 12 -2.99 5.90 -7.20
N ARG A 13 -1.86 5.90 -6.49
CA ARG A 13 -0.55 5.50 -7.02
C ARG A 13 -0.05 4.26 -6.30
N THR A 14 0.26 3.22 -7.06
CA THR A 14 0.84 1.97 -6.55
C THR A 14 2.30 1.89 -6.93
N PHE A 15 3.19 1.63 -5.96
CA PHE A 15 4.63 1.40 -6.17
C PHE A 15 4.97 -0.06 -5.92
N ILE A 16 5.70 -0.69 -6.83
CA ILE A 16 6.16 -2.08 -6.68
C ILE A 16 7.39 -2.37 -7.56
N ASP A 17 8.42 -2.98 -7.00
CA ASP A 17 9.62 -3.44 -7.72
C ASP A 17 10.22 -2.42 -8.71
N GLY A 18 10.41 -1.17 -8.28
CA GLY A 18 10.95 -0.10 -9.14
C GLY A 18 9.98 0.40 -10.23
N THR A 19 8.73 -0.02 -10.17
CA THR A 19 7.65 0.40 -11.09
C THR A 19 6.54 1.12 -10.35
N TYR A 20 5.80 1.98 -11.04
CA TYR A 20 4.62 2.65 -10.48
C TYR A 20 3.47 2.72 -11.47
N SER A 21 2.24 2.82 -10.99
CA SER A 21 1.05 3.04 -11.81
C SER A 21 0.10 4.02 -11.15
N ASP A 22 -0.56 4.85 -11.96
CA ASP A 22 -1.55 5.84 -11.51
C ASP A 22 -2.96 5.45 -11.98
N VAL A 23 -3.94 5.57 -11.09
CA VAL A 23 -5.37 5.39 -11.39
C VAL A 23 -6.13 6.62 -10.91
N TYR A 24 -6.84 7.29 -11.82
CA TYR A 24 -7.70 8.42 -11.45
C TYR A 24 -8.94 7.93 -10.69
N ARG A 25 -9.25 8.62 -9.60
CA ARG A 25 -10.29 8.25 -8.63
C ARG A 25 -11.32 9.35 -8.39
N GLY A 26 -11.06 10.60 -8.81
CA GLY A 26 -12.01 11.70 -8.68
C GLY A 26 -12.16 12.17 -7.23
N VAL A 27 -13.39 12.19 -6.71
CA VAL A 27 -13.68 12.70 -5.36
C VAL A 27 -13.75 11.58 -4.34
N PHE A 28 -13.02 11.72 -3.23
CA PHE A 28 -12.99 10.75 -2.12
C PHE A 28 -13.37 11.40 -0.80
N ALA A 29 -14.18 10.72 0.00
CA ALA A 29 -14.42 11.04 1.40
C ALA A 29 -13.78 9.95 2.27
N ILE A 30 -12.75 10.29 3.03
CA ILE A 30 -11.95 9.36 3.82
C ILE A 30 -12.21 9.62 5.30
N ARG A 31 -12.56 8.56 6.04
CA ARG A 31 -12.72 8.63 7.48
C ARG A 31 -11.35 8.64 8.18
N GLY A 32 -11.19 9.48 9.20
CA GLY A 32 -9.91 9.80 9.79
C GLY A 32 -9.18 8.64 10.45
N GLU A 33 -9.89 7.61 10.95
CA GLU A 33 -9.22 6.41 11.48
C GLU A 33 -8.56 5.54 10.41
N ASN A 34 -8.89 5.74 9.13
CA ASN A 34 -8.26 5.06 8.02
C ASN A 34 -7.05 5.84 7.46
N VAL A 35 -6.72 7.00 8.04
CA VAL A 35 -5.59 7.83 7.61
C VAL A 35 -4.36 7.50 8.45
N VAL A 36 -3.29 7.05 7.80
CA VAL A 36 -1.99 6.78 8.45
C VAL A 36 -1.16 8.06 8.56
N LEU A 37 -0.98 8.73 7.42
CA LEU A 37 -0.19 9.94 7.28
C LEU A 37 -0.82 10.79 6.18
N LEU A 38 -0.71 12.11 6.33
CA LEU A 38 -1.02 13.08 5.29
C LEU A 38 0.03 14.19 5.31
N GLY A 39 0.31 14.77 4.15
CA GLY A 39 1.25 15.87 4.00
C GLY A 39 1.15 16.52 2.63
N GLU A 40 1.62 17.75 2.53
CA GLU A 40 1.73 18.45 1.25
C GLU A 40 2.82 17.84 0.37
N ILE A 41 2.62 17.87 -0.94
CA ILE A 41 3.57 17.34 -1.93
C ILE A 41 4.30 18.52 -2.58
N ASP A 42 5.62 18.37 -2.70
CA ASP A 42 6.48 19.24 -3.52
C ASP A 42 6.55 18.65 -4.95
N PRO A 43 5.97 19.31 -5.97
CA PRO A 43 5.86 18.74 -7.31
C PRO A 43 7.21 18.42 -7.97
N GLU A 44 8.24 19.23 -7.71
CA GLU A 44 9.57 19.04 -8.32
C GLU A 44 10.26 17.80 -7.76
N LYS A 45 10.17 17.62 -6.44
CA LYS A 45 10.73 16.44 -5.75
C LYS A 45 9.99 15.17 -6.11
N ASP A 46 8.66 15.21 -6.22
CA ASP A 46 7.88 14.04 -6.65
C ASP A 46 8.26 13.64 -8.08
N ALA A 47 8.37 14.61 -8.99
CA ALA A 47 8.79 14.35 -10.37
C ALA A 47 10.19 13.73 -10.46
N GLU A 48 11.16 14.24 -9.69
CA GLU A 48 12.52 13.68 -9.64
C GLU A 48 12.54 12.23 -9.09
N ALA A 49 11.70 11.95 -8.08
CA ALA A 49 11.57 10.61 -7.52
C ALA A 49 10.94 9.64 -8.54
N LEU A 50 9.88 10.06 -9.24
CA LEU A 50 9.21 9.25 -10.25
C LEU A 50 10.08 9.00 -11.48
N ALA A 51 10.96 9.93 -11.85
CA ALA A 51 11.87 9.76 -12.99
C ALA A 51 12.84 8.57 -12.82
N LYS A 52 13.03 8.09 -11.58
CA LYS A 52 13.87 6.93 -11.24
C LYS A 52 13.09 5.61 -11.32
N LEU A 53 11.80 5.65 -11.65
CA LEU A 53 10.89 4.50 -11.69
C LEU A 53 10.30 4.29 -13.08
N THR A 54 9.94 3.04 -13.39
CA THR A 54 9.26 2.73 -14.66
C THR A 54 7.75 2.81 -14.49
N LYS A 55 7.09 3.64 -15.31
CA LYS A 55 5.63 3.70 -15.35
C LYS A 55 5.06 2.42 -15.99
N ALA A 56 4.12 1.80 -15.29
CA ALA A 56 3.43 0.58 -15.70
C ALA A 56 1.91 0.81 -15.72
N THR A 57 1.17 -0.14 -16.30
CA THR A 57 -0.29 -0.16 -16.22
C THR A 57 -0.76 -0.62 -14.85
N ALA A 58 -1.97 -0.21 -14.47
CA ALA A 58 -2.58 -0.66 -13.21
C ALA A 58 -2.75 -2.18 -13.16
N SER A 59 -2.98 -2.84 -14.30
CA SER A 59 -3.09 -4.31 -14.36
C SER A 59 -1.77 -4.99 -13.99
N GLU A 60 -0.65 -4.48 -14.49
CA GLU A 60 0.68 -5.02 -14.22
C GLU A 60 1.08 -4.86 -12.75
N THR A 61 0.87 -3.68 -12.17
CA THR A 61 1.20 -3.43 -10.75
C THR A 61 0.30 -4.24 -9.81
N VAL A 62 -1.00 -4.37 -10.11
CA VAL A 62 -1.93 -5.22 -9.36
C VAL A 62 -1.50 -6.70 -9.44
N GLY A 63 -1.07 -7.16 -10.62
CA GLY A 63 -0.56 -8.52 -10.80
C GLY A 63 0.66 -8.80 -9.92
N LYS A 64 1.66 -7.89 -9.93
CA LYS A 64 2.84 -7.98 -9.07
C LYS A 64 2.48 -7.95 -7.59
N PHE A 65 1.58 -7.05 -7.18
CA PHE A 65 1.18 -6.88 -5.79
C PHE A 65 0.49 -8.13 -5.24
N LYS A 66 -0.44 -8.71 -6.02
CA LYS A 66 -1.10 -9.98 -5.66
C LYS A 66 -0.09 -11.09 -5.48
N HIS A 67 0.87 -11.22 -6.40
CA HIS A 67 1.91 -12.24 -6.31
C HIS A 67 2.78 -12.08 -5.04
N GLU A 68 3.18 -10.85 -4.72
CA GLU A 68 3.96 -10.56 -3.50
C GLU A 68 3.16 -10.83 -2.23
N GLN A 69 1.90 -10.41 -2.16
CA GLN A 69 1.00 -10.68 -1.04
C GLN A 69 0.79 -12.19 -0.83
N ASP A 70 0.55 -12.94 -1.90
CA ASP A 70 0.39 -14.39 -1.83
C ASP A 70 1.67 -15.08 -1.34
N PHE A 71 2.84 -14.61 -1.79
CA PHE A 71 4.12 -15.13 -1.34
C PHE A 71 4.37 -14.84 0.14
N LYS A 72 4.13 -13.59 0.58
CA LYS A 72 4.26 -13.17 1.98
C LYS A 72 3.30 -13.95 2.88
N LYS A 73 2.04 -14.10 2.46
CA LYS A 73 1.02 -14.87 3.18
C LYS A 73 1.44 -16.34 3.35
N ARG A 74 1.84 -17.01 2.26
CA ARG A 74 2.31 -18.41 2.33
C ARG A 74 3.53 -18.58 3.24
N ARG A 75 4.46 -17.63 3.21
CA ARG A 75 5.64 -17.65 4.08
C ARG A 75 5.26 -17.44 5.54
N LYS A 76 4.39 -16.47 5.80
CA LYS A 76 3.83 -16.18 7.12
C LYS A 76 3.11 -17.39 7.70
N ASP A 77 2.20 -18.01 6.95
CA ASP A 77 1.46 -19.21 7.38
C ASP A 77 2.40 -20.37 7.79
N LYS A 78 3.53 -20.52 7.07
CA LYS A 78 4.55 -21.52 7.43
C LYS A 78 5.27 -21.16 8.73
N VAL A 79 5.68 -19.90 8.88
CA VAL A 79 6.35 -19.40 10.09
C VAL A 79 5.43 -19.51 11.30
N ASP A 80 4.17 -19.10 11.16
CA ASP A 80 3.17 -19.14 12.24
C ASP A 80 2.92 -20.58 12.71
N LYS A 81 2.86 -21.56 11.79
CA LYS A 81 2.77 -22.99 12.15
C LYS A 81 3.98 -23.48 12.95
N ILE A 82 5.19 -23.05 12.57
CA ILE A 82 6.43 -23.44 13.27
C ILE A 82 6.50 -22.79 14.65
N LEU A 83 6.04 -21.55 14.78
CA LEU A 83 6.04 -20.84 16.06
C LEU A 83 4.97 -21.38 17.00
N ALA A 84 3.78 -21.69 16.47
CA ALA A 84 2.70 -22.31 17.23
C ALA A 84 3.12 -23.68 17.79
N SER A 85 3.83 -24.51 17.01
CA SER A 85 4.34 -25.80 17.52
C SER A 85 5.39 -25.67 18.61
N LYS A 86 5.99 -24.47 18.77
CA LYS A 86 6.92 -24.12 19.84
C LYS A 86 6.27 -23.34 20.99
N GLY A 87 4.94 -23.15 20.97
CA GLY A 87 4.18 -22.45 22.02
C GLY A 87 4.14 -20.93 21.90
N PHE A 88 4.58 -20.35 20.77
CA PHE A 88 4.51 -18.92 20.52
C PHE A 88 3.24 -18.56 19.73
N TYR A 89 2.53 -17.51 20.13
CA TYR A 89 1.41 -16.92 19.40
C TYR A 89 1.79 -15.51 18.93
N ILE A 90 1.59 -15.22 17.65
CA ILE A 90 1.73 -13.86 17.11
C ILE A 90 0.33 -13.31 16.83
N GLY A 91 -0.12 -12.36 17.65
CA GLY A 91 -1.32 -11.60 17.38
C GLY A 91 -1.02 -10.56 16.30
N ILE A 92 -1.50 -10.80 15.08
CA ILE A 92 -1.29 -9.89 13.95
C ILE A 92 -2.64 -9.28 13.63
N ASN A 93 -2.73 -7.96 13.77
CA ASN A 93 -3.93 -7.23 13.44
C ASN A 93 -3.99 -7.04 11.92
N GLU A 94 -5.03 -7.55 11.27
CA GLU A 94 -5.22 -7.43 9.82
C GLU A 94 -5.42 -5.96 9.39
N HIS A 95 -5.75 -5.07 10.34
CA HIS A 95 -5.91 -3.64 10.10
C HIS A 95 -4.60 -2.84 10.04
N ASP A 96 -3.45 -3.43 10.36
CA ASP A 96 -2.14 -2.74 10.34
C ASP A 96 -1.40 -2.92 9.00
N ALA A 97 -2.10 -3.39 7.96
CA ALA A 97 -1.55 -3.61 6.63
C ALA A 97 -1.46 -2.30 5.82
N TYR A 98 -0.58 -1.41 6.26
CA TYR A 98 -0.19 -0.20 5.54
C TYR A 98 1.14 -0.36 4.80
#